data_AF-A0A7V5FFZ5-F1
#
_entry.id   AF-A0A7V5FFZ5-F1
#
_cell.length_a   1.000
_cell.length_b   1.000
_cell.length_c   1.000
_cell.angle_alpha   90.00
_cell.angle_beta   90.00
_cell.angle_gamma   90.00
#
_symmetry.space_group_name_H-M   'P 1'
#
loop_
_entity.id
_entity.type
_entity.pdbx_description
1 polymer ?
#
loop_
_entity_poly.entity_id
_entity_poly.type
_entity_poly.pdbx_seq_one_letter_code
_entity_poly.pdbx_strand_id
1 'polypeptide(L)'
;MGTVPEAYYEYVMHYAPWFYVITTAMAADPPAGQKNVTVTDGTKFSVGMQVEIKDSAHSEWNEVDSINGNIVTMKNNLQYTYYVAKGGTVDHGDKDYGKGAFAAAFAIEFLYEAYSVTQFSSRQTEIRSKIIELADWLLTQQCTDPAKKAYGGFKSGESSTQYFAIDGGRVIPALLKAYALTGTAAYLNAAKLAGYTFLYTMQHEPANLGIHDKYYGGFANYVSISDTWDTIMSIENLYCLIGLKMLADTYDTANASRYVAMMADLVGFLRDGLEQLYLYYQPPPSGAGEWYRVGLNDTEVYDDPVSFAVLGLYTYEGWSFTCQRVYNFIQTIRASGQYPAYWPEVCWPGYIDVVTRFPACAYYDAITTGILWKVRKEQDPPSFKLAYQVVEKYQDKFMYWGPLFTDYSPITPQKAMANVSWLARMFLNYEEPVTRFTQILNSKGEAVLLYPIRQAVETVDYGEPLDILAIVSPVRAEEVLLEAGYLLNDYLAFYTFLPVRHHDKLRRKGEDYEIQSVQPFTYENQTIYFKAIARRLLAT
;
A
#
# COMPACT_ATOMS: atom_id res chain seq x y z
N MET A 1 5.35 -14.61 -13.97
CA MET A 1 4.67 -13.34 -13.62
C MET A 1 3.45 -13.70 -12.81
N GLY A 2 3.17 -12.93 -11.77
CA GLY A 2 1.92 -13.02 -11.01
C GLY A 2 0.72 -12.68 -11.87
N THR A 3 -0.47 -12.97 -11.37
CA THR A 3 -1.75 -12.64 -12.02
C THR A 3 -2.47 -11.65 -11.14
N VAL A 4 -2.89 -10.52 -11.69
CA VAL A 4 -3.72 -9.55 -10.97
C VAL A 4 -5.10 -10.18 -10.78
N PRO A 5 -5.63 -10.28 -9.55
CA PRO A 5 -7.00 -10.74 -9.35
C PRO A 5 -7.99 -9.88 -10.10
N GLU A 6 -8.98 -10.50 -10.74
CA GLU A 6 -9.99 -9.79 -11.53
C GLU A 6 -10.70 -8.71 -10.70
N ALA A 7 -11.05 -9.02 -9.44
CA ALA A 7 -11.68 -8.08 -8.53
C ALA A 7 -10.86 -6.80 -8.29
N TYR A 8 -9.52 -6.87 -8.34
CA TYR A 8 -8.65 -5.69 -8.18
C TYR A 8 -8.70 -4.82 -9.43
N TYR A 9 -8.64 -5.44 -10.61
CA TYR A 9 -8.75 -4.74 -11.89
C TYR A 9 -10.12 -4.04 -12.01
N GLU A 10 -11.21 -4.79 -11.83
CA GLU A 10 -12.58 -4.28 -11.95
C GLU A 10 -12.85 -3.16 -10.92
N TYR A 11 -12.36 -3.31 -9.69
CA TYR A 11 -12.46 -2.28 -8.67
C TYR A 11 -11.82 -0.95 -9.12
N VAL A 12 -10.61 -0.98 -9.69
CA VAL A 12 -9.95 0.23 -10.20
C VAL A 12 -10.71 0.81 -11.39
N MET A 13 -11.12 -0.04 -12.34
CA MET A 13 -11.83 0.41 -13.55
C MET A 13 -13.15 1.11 -13.23
N HIS A 14 -13.93 0.60 -12.29
CA HIS A 14 -15.25 1.11 -11.98
C HIS A 14 -15.24 2.23 -10.92
N TYR A 15 -14.37 2.14 -9.91
CA TYR A 15 -14.41 3.06 -8.77
C TYR A 15 -13.33 4.13 -8.77
N ALA A 16 -12.28 4.08 -9.58
CA ALA A 16 -11.36 5.22 -9.64
C ALA A 16 -12.09 6.46 -10.18
N PRO A 17 -11.95 7.66 -9.55
CA PRO A 17 -10.96 8.04 -8.55
C PRO A 17 -11.50 8.25 -7.11
N TRP A 18 -12.51 7.49 -6.67
CA TRP A 18 -12.97 7.54 -5.28
C TRP A 18 -11.83 7.20 -4.30
N PHE A 19 -11.74 7.87 -3.15
CA PHE A 19 -10.80 7.48 -2.09
C PHE A 19 -11.14 6.10 -1.54
N TYR A 20 -12.42 5.94 -1.20
CA TYR A 20 -12.96 4.74 -0.59
C TYR A 20 -14.21 4.28 -1.32
N VAL A 21 -14.46 2.97 -1.22
CA VAL A 21 -15.69 2.32 -1.64
C VAL A 21 -16.27 1.65 -0.40
N ILE A 22 -17.55 1.87 -0.16
CA ILE A 22 -18.30 1.30 0.95
C ILE A 22 -19.46 0.47 0.42
N THR A 23 -20.01 -0.34 1.32
CA THR A 23 -21.11 -1.25 1.03
C THR A 23 -22.39 -0.78 1.71
N THR A 24 -23.47 -0.65 0.95
CA THR A 24 -24.81 -0.42 1.51
C THR A 24 -25.66 -1.69 1.37
N ALA A 25 -26.32 -2.12 2.45
CA ALA A 25 -27.16 -3.30 2.44
C ALA A 25 -28.45 -3.08 1.62
N MET A 26 -28.94 -4.15 0.97
CA MET A 26 -30.28 -4.16 0.40
C MET A 26 -31.33 -4.26 1.50
N ALA A 27 -32.46 -3.57 1.32
CA ALA A 27 -33.62 -3.64 2.21
C ALA A 27 -34.74 -4.54 1.65
N ALA A 28 -34.66 -4.95 0.38
CA ALA A 28 -35.58 -5.89 -0.25
C ALA A 28 -34.89 -6.63 -1.40
N ASP A 29 -35.38 -7.82 -1.75
CA ASP A 29 -34.88 -8.63 -2.86
C ASP A 29 -35.28 -7.99 -4.21
N PRO A 30 -34.33 -7.50 -5.03
CA PRO A 30 -34.66 -7.00 -6.35
C PRO A 30 -34.71 -8.15 -7.38
N PRO A 31 -35.85 -8.46 -8.02
CA PRO A 31 -35.94 -9.46 -9.08
C PRO A 31 -35.17 -9.09 -10.35
N ALA A 32 -34.71 -10.10 -11.09
CA ALA A 32 -34.17 -9.93 -12.43
C ALA A 32 -35.17 -9.19 -13.36
N GLY A 33 -34.65 -8.39 -14.29
CA GLY A 33 -35.42 -7.69 -15.31
C GLY A 33 -35.98 -6.32 -14.89
N GLN A 34 -35.88 -5.92 -13.62
CA GLN A 34 -36.22 -4.56 -13.17
C GLN A 34 -34.99 -3.68 -13.01
N LYS A 35 -35.20 -2.38 -12.73
CA LYS A 35 -34.12 -1.41 -12.48
C LYS A 35 -33.98 -0.98 -11.03
N ASN A 36 -34.99 -1.21 -10.20
CA ASN A 36 -35.04 -0.67 -8.85
C ASN A 36 -34.34 -1.60 -7.85
N VAL A 37 -33.48 -1.03 -7.02
CA VAL A 37 -32.87 -1.68 -5.86
C VAL A 37 -33.21 -0.86 -4.63
N THR A 38 -33.92 -1.45 -3.68
CA THR A 38 -34.22 -0.81 -2.39
C THR A 38 -33.07 -1.07 -1.44
N VAL A 39 -32.42 -0.02 -0.96
CA VAL A 39 -31.25 -0.06 -0.06
C VAL A 39 -31.61 0.44 1.34
N THR A 40 -30.75 0.20 2.32
CA THR A 40 -30.97 0.70 3.69
C THR A 40 -30.81 2.22 3.80
N ASP A 41 -29.96 2.84 2.98
CA ASP A 41 -29.74 4.28 2.94
C ASP A 41 -29.48 4.78 1.51
N GLY A 42 -30.49 5.38 0.88
CA GLY A 42 -30.35 5.92 -0.47
C GLY A 42 -29.56 7.24 -0.54
N THR A 43 -29.31 7.91 0.58
CA THR A 43 -28.59 9.20 0.59
C THR A 43 -27.10 9.04 0.25
N LYS A 44 -26.59 7.82 0.36
CA LYS A 44 -25.22 7.41 0.03
C LYS A 44 -24.94 7.31 -1.48
N PHE A 45 -25.95 7.44 -2.33
CA PHE A 45 -25.82 7.34 -3.78
C PHE A 45 -25.87 8.71 -4.47
N SER A 46 -25.49 8.77 -5.74
CA SER A 46 -25.68 9.93 -6.62
C SER A 46 -25.96 9.45 -8.05
N VAL A 47 -26.75 10.21 -8.81
CA VAL A 47 -26.96 9.94 -10.24
C VAL A 47 -25.60 9.94 -10.95
N GLY A 48 -25.38 8.95 -11.80
CA GLY A 48 -24.10 8.76 -12.50
C GLY A 48 -23.07 7.91 -11.77
N MET A 49 -23.36 7.50 -10.53
CA MET A 49 -22.44 6.70 -9.73
C MET A 49 -22.40 5.25 -10.24
N GLN A 50 -21.20 4.74 -10.50
CA GLN A 50 -20.97 3.32 -10.75
C GLN A 50 -21.17 2.53 -9.46
N VAL A 51 -21.86 1.40 -9.57
CA VAL A 51 -22.19 0.53 -8.44
C VAL A 51 -22.02 -0.93 -8.83
N GLU A 52 -21.67 -1.76 -7.85
CA GLU A 52 -21.69 -3.22 -7.97
C GLU A 52 -22.84 -3.73 -7.12
N ILE A 53 -23.79 -4.43 -7.75
CA ILE A 53 -24.91 -5.09 -7.07
C ILE A 53 -24.52 -6.55 -6.89
N LYS A 54 -24.54 -7.06 -5.65
CA LYS A 54 -24.12 -8.44 -5.39
C LYS A 54 -24.78 -9.11 -4.20
N ASP A 55 -24.74 -10.44 -4.22
CA ASP A 55 -24.99 -11.32 -3.08
C ASP A 55 -23.95 -12.47 -3.09
N SER A 56 -24.13 -13.50 -2.27
CA SER A 56 -23.20 -14.65 -2.24
C SER A 56 -23.20 -15.52 -3.51
N ALA A 57 -24.12 -15.30 -4.46
CA ALA A 57 -24.26 -16.09 -5.67
C ALA A 57 -23.97 -15.30 -6.96
N HIS A 58 -24.30 -14.02 -7.01
CA HIS A 58 -24.16 -13.19 -8.22
C HIS A 58 -23.56 -11.82 -7.92
N SER A 59 -22.94 -11.22 -8.94
CA SER A 59 -22.53 -9.81 -8.96
C SER A 59 -22.74 -9.24 -10.35
N GLU A 60 -23.16 -7.97 -10.45
CA GLU A 60 -23.18 -7.20 -11.70
C GLU A 60 -22.87 -5.71 -11.48
N TRP A 61 -22.23 -5.11 -12.49
CA TRP A 61 -21.95 -3.67 -12.53
C TRP A 61 -23.10 -2.89 -13.18
N ASN A 62 -23.44 -1.74 -12.61
CA ASN A 62 -24.45 -0.84 -13.16
C ASN A 62 -24.15 0.61 -12.78
N GLU A 63 -24.99 1.52 -13.24
CA GLU A 63 -24.88 2.95 -12.91
C GLU A 63 -26.22 3.46 -12.40
N VAL A 64 -26.18 4.34 -11.40
CA VAL A 64 -27.38 4.96 -10.83
C VAL A 64 -27.99 5.96 -11.81
N ASP A 65 -29.25 5.74 -12.19
CA ASP A 65 -30.05 6.61 -13.06
C ASP A 65 -30.86 7.63 -12.26
N SER A 66 -31.51 7.21 -11.17
CA SER A 66 -32.24 8.11 -10.27
C SER A 66 -32.33 7.55 -8.85
N ILE A 67 -32.63 8.43 -7.90
CA ILE A 67 -32.75 8.09 -6.47
C ILE A 67 -34.05 8.69 -5.95
N ASN A 68 -34.91 7.86 -5.35
CA ASN A 68 -36.14 8.27 -4.70
C ASN A 68 -36.22 7.67 -3.30
N GLY A 69 -35.82 8.44 -2.29
CA GLY A 69 -35.63 7.94 -0.93
C GLY A 69 -34.61 6.81 -0.92
N ASN A 70 -35.03 5.62 -0.48
CA ASN A 70 -34.20 4.41 -0.42
C ASN A 70 -34.28 3.53 -1.67
N ILE A 71 -34.97 3.98 -2.73
CA ILE A 71 -35.02 3.26 -4.01
C ILE A 71 -33.98 3.89 -4.94
N VAL A 72 -32.97 3.10 -5.29
CA VAL A 72 -31.95 3.44 -6.27
C VAL A 72 -32.33 2.76 -7.58
N THR A 73 -32.62 3.56 -8.61
CA THR A 73 -32.96 3.05 -9.94
C THR A 73 -31.69 3.02 -10.78
N MET A 74 -31.40 1.85 -11.34
CA MET A 74 -30.25 1.60 -12.21
C MET A 74 -30.53 1.99 -13.66
N LYS A 75 -29.48 2.31 -14.43
CA LYS A 75 -29.60 2.60 -15.87
C LYS A 75 -30.05 1.38 -16.65
N ASN A 76 -29.47 0.22 -16.36
CA ASN A 76 -29.78 -1.05 -17.03
C ASN A 76 -30.65 -1.95 -16.14
N ASN A 77 -31.46 -2.81 -16.76
CA ASN A 77 -32.19 -3.84 -16.04
C ASN A 77 -31.20 -4.82 -15.38
N LEU A 78 -31.51 -5.26 -14.17
CA LEU A 78 -30.74 -6.28 -13.45
C LEU A 78 -30.80 -7.61 -14.20
N GLN A 79 -29.64 -8.24 -14.38
CA GLN A 79 -29.53 -9.55 -15.02
C GLN A 79 -29.99 -10.67 -14.08
N TYR A 80 -29.81 -10.47 -12.78
CA TYR A 80 -30.08 -11.48 -11.75
C TYR A 80 -31.09 -10.99 -10.71
N THR A 81 -31.68 -11.96 -10.00
CA THR A 81 -32.38 -11.70 -8.75
C THR A 81 -31.36 -11.78 -7.62
N TYR A 82 -31.33 -10.78 -6.76
CA TYR A 82 -30.47 -10.74 -5.58
C TYR A 82 -31.29 -10.96 -4.32
N TYR A 83 -30.67 -11.56 -3.30
CA TYR A 83 -31.36 -11.91 -2.07
C TYR A 83 -30.70 -11.28 -0.85
N VAL A 84 -31.49 -10.54 -0.06
CA VAL A 84 -31.06 -10.01 1.25
C VAL A 84 -30.58 -11.14 2.16
N ALA A 85 -31.28 -12.28 2.15
CA ALA A 85 -30.92 -13.47 2.92
C ALA A 85 -29.56 -14.08 2.53
N LYS A 86 -29.01 -13.70 1.36
CA LYS A 86 -27.68 -14.11 0.86
C LYS A 86 -26.64 -12.99 0.98
N GLY A 87 -26.90 -11.97 1.80
CA GLY A 87 -26.01 -10.82 1.95
C GLY A 87 -26.09 -9.84 0.79
N GLY A 88 -27.30 -9.65 0.21
CA GLY A 88 -27.54 -8.69 -0.86
C GLY A 88 -27.09 -7.26 -0.50
N THR A 89 -26.20 -6.71 -1.31
CA THR A 89 -25.53 -5.42 -1.08
C THR A 89 -25.28 -4.66 -2.37
N VAL A 90 -25.05 -3.35 -2.22
CA VAL A 90 -24.62 -2.47 -3.30
C VAL A 90 -23.33 -1.75 -2.88
N ASP A 91 -22.21 -2.08 -3.52
CA ASP A 91 -20.93 -1.39 -3.30
C ASP A 91 -20.88 -0.12 -4.16
N HIS A 92 -20.43 0.98 -3.58
CA HIS A 92 -20.36 2.28 -4.24
C HIS A 92 -19.29 3.19 -3.65
N GLY A 93 -18.89 4.22 -4.40
CA GLY A 93 -17.94 5.23 -3.91
C GLY A 93 -18.45 5.96 -2.67
N ASP A 94 -17.57 6.19 -1.69
CA ASP A 94 -17.91 6.85 -0.43
C ASP A 94 -17.99 8.37 -0.62
N LYS A 95 -19.22 8.90 -0.59
CA LYS A 95 -19.50 10.34 -0.73
C LYS A 95 -18.97 11.19 0.41
N ASP A 96 -18.76 10.60 1.58
CA ASP A 96 -18.29 11.36 2.74
C ASP A 96 -16.81 11.76 2.57
N TYR A 97 -16.05 11.00 1.77
CA TYR A 97 -14.67 11.30 1.41
C TYR A 97 -14.51 11.86 -0.02
N GLY A 98 -15.36 11.44 -0.95
CA GLY A 98 -15.31 11.91 -2.33
C GLY A 98 -14.19 11.30 -3.17
N LYS A 99 -13.88 11.99 -4.26
CA LYS A 99 -12.80 11.64 -5.19
C LYS A 99 -11.49 12.36 -4.86
N GLY A 100 -10.37 11.68 -5.13
CA GLY A 100 -9.03 12.11 -4.71
C GLY A 100 -7.99 12.16 -5.81
N ALA A 101 -7.10 13.17 -5.76
CA ALA A 101 -5.99 13.28 -6.71
C ALA A 101 -5.02 12.09 -6.62
N PHE A 102 -4.63 11.67 -5.40
CA PHE A 102 -3.77 10.50 -5.26
C PHE A 102 -4.45 9.21 -5.71
N ALA A 103 -5.75 9.06 -5.46
CA ALA A 103 -6.51 7.87 -5.87
C ALA A 103 -6.51 7.73 -7.39
N ALA A 104 -6.76 8.83 -8.13
CA ALA A 104 -6.63 8.87 -9.58
C ALA A 104 -5.19 8.57 -10.05
N ALA A 105 -4.20 9.18 -9.40
CA ALA A 105 -2.79 9.03 -9.80
C ALA A 105 -2.33 7.57 -9.69
N PHE A 106 -2.57 6.91 -8.55
CA PHE A 106 -2.17 5.52 -8.35
C PHE A 106 -2.95 4.55 -9.25
N ALA A 107 -4.23 4.82 -9.50
CA ALA A 107 -5.01 4.06 -10.48
C ALA A 107 -4.39 4.17 -11.90
N ILE A 108 -4.02 5.37 -12.35
CA ILE A 108 -3.32 5.56 -13.64
C ILE A 108 -1.99 4.81 -13.65
N GLU A 109 -1.20 4.86 -12.57
CA GLU A 109 0.07 4.14 -12.50
C GLU A 109 -0.09 2.63 -12.66
N PHE A 110 -1.08 2.03 -11.97
CA PHE A 110 -1.43 0.63 -12.15
C PHE A 110 -1.90 0.33 -13.57
N LEU A 111 -2.88 1.09 -14.07
CA LEU A 111 -3.48 0.86 -15.38
C LEU A 111 -2.47 1.00 -16.52
N TYR A 112 -1.50 1.91 -16.39
CA TYR A 112 -0.41 2.06 -17.36
C TYR A 112 0.47 0.80 -17.42
N GLU A 113 0.80 0.21 -16.28
CA GLU A 113 1.53 -1.06 -16.23
C GLU A 113 0.67 -2.20 -16.77
N ALA A 114 -0.62 -2.25 -16.39
CA ALA A 114 -1.60 -3.22 -16.85
C ALA A 114 -1.77 -3.21 -18.38
N TYR A 115 -1.75 -2.03 -19.00
CA TYR A 115 -1.90 -1.84 -20.44
C TYR A 115 -0.92 -2.69 -21.26
N SER A 116 0.29 -2.94 -20.75
CA SER A 116 1.37 -3.59 -21.50
C SER A 116 1.53 -5.08 -21.20
N VAL A 117 0.80 -5.64 -20.23
CA VAL A 117 0.96 -7.06 -19.85
C VAL A 117 -0.01 -7.98 -20.59
N THR A 118 0.43 -9.23 -20.83
CA THR A 118 -0.33 -10.22 -21.60
C THR A 118 -1.72 -10.50 -21.02
N GLN A 119 -1.86 -10.46 -19.68
CA GLN A 119 -3.13 -10.67 -18.98
C GLN A 119 -4.24 -9.77 -19.50
N PHE A 120 -3.94 -8.51 -19.84
CA PHE A 120 -4.92 -7.51 -20.25
C PHE A 120 -4.84 -7.13 -21.74
N SER A 121 -4.22 -7.98 -22.56
CA SER A 121 -4.07 -7.75 -24.00
C SER A 121 -5.40 -7.50 -24.74
N SER A 122 -6.49 -8.13 -24.30
CA SER A 122 -7.84 -7.90 -24.85
C SER A 122 -8.56 -6.67 -24.28
N ARG A 123 -8.05 -6.08 -23.19
CA ARG A 123 -8.64 -4.93 -22.48
C ARG A 123 -7.88 -3.62 -22.68
N GLN A 124 -6.84 -3.60 -23.51
CA GLN A 124 -6.01 -2.41 -23.75
C GLN A 124 -6.81 -1.15 -24.12
N THR A 125 -7.83 -1.28 -24.96
CA THR A 125 -8.68 -0.14 -25.37
C THR A 125 -9.45 0.45 -24.19
N GLU A 126 -9.97 -0.40 -23.32
CA GLU A 126 -10.73 -0.01 -22.14
C GLU A 126 -9.80 0.65 -21.10
N ILE A 127 -8.67 0.03 -20.81
CA ILE A 127 -7.62 0.57 -19.94
C ILE A 127 -7.17 1.95 -20.41
N ARG A 128 -6.87 2.10 -21.70
CA ARG A 128 -6.47 3.39 -22.28
C ARG A 128 -7.55 4.45 -22.12
N SER A 129 -8.82 4.07 -22.33
CA SER A 129 -9.96 4.99 -22.13
C SER A 129 -10.07 5.43 -20.67
N LYS A 130 -9.90 4.50 -19.71
CA LYS A 130 -9.94 4.83 -18.29
C LYS A 130 -8.76 5.71 -17.85
N ILE A 131 -7.56 5.49 -18.38
CA ILE A 131 -6.41 6.37 -18.14
C ILE A 131 -6.71 7.80 -18.63
N ILE A 132 -7.31 7.94 -19.81
CA ILE A 132 -7.71 9.25 -20.35
C ILE A 132 -8.74 9.92 -19.44
N GLU A 133 -9.79 9.19 -19.03
CA GLU A 133 -10.82 9.69 -18.12
C GLU A 133 -10.22 10.22 -16.81
N LEU A 134 -9.34 9.44 -16.18
CA LEU A 134 -8.70 9.81 -14.92
C LEU A 134 -7.73 10.97 -15.08
N ALA A 135 -6.95 11.01 -16.17
CA ALA A 135 -6.02 12.09 -16.45
C ALA A 135 -6.76 13.41 -16.74
N ASP A 136 -7.84 13.36 -17.53
CA ASP A 136 -8.70 14.52 -17.79
C ASP A 136 -9.36 15.01 -16.49
N TRP A 137 -9.83 14.10 -15.64
CA TRP A 137 -10.34 14.46 -14.32
C TRP A 137 -9.26 15.14 -13.46
N LEU A 138 -8.03 14.64 -13.42
CA LEU A 138 -6.92 15.29 -12.72
C LEU A 138 -6.65 16.71 -13.22
N LEU A 139 -6.74 16.96 -14.53
CA LEU A 139 -6.59 18.32 -15.07
C LEU A 139 -7.63 19.28 -14.51
N THR A 140 -8.86 18.82 -14.26
CA THR A 140 -9.91 19.65 -13.63
C THR A 140 -9.61 19.99 -12.16
N GLN A 141 -8.71 19.26 -11.51
CA GLN A 141 -8.27 19.51 -10.13
C GLN A 141 -7.07 20.45 -10.04
N GLN A 142 -6.40 20.76 -11.16
CA GLN A 142 -5.22 21.62 -11.17
C GLN A 142 -5.59 23.09 -10.94
N CYS A 143 -4.87 23.78 -10.06
CA CYS A 143 -4.96 25.23 -9.94
C CYS A 143 -4.34 25.89 -11.18
N THR A 144 -5.17 26.54 -12.00
CA THR A 144 -4.74 27.22 -13.24
C THR A 144 -4.67 28.74 -13.11
N ASP A 145 -4.94 29.29 -11.92
CA ASP A 145 -4.86 30.73 -11.65
C ASP A 145 -3.41 31.13 -11.28
N PRO A 146 -2.67 31.83 -12.16
CA PRO A 146 -1.29 32.21 -11.91
C PRO A 146 -1.12 33.26 -10.80
N ALA A 147 -2.20 33.87 -10.31
CA ALA A 147 -2.15 34.77 -9.17
C ALA A 147 -2.06 34.03 -7.81
N LYS A 148 -2.33 32.72 -7.80
CA LYS A 148 -2.35 31.89 -6.58
C LYS A 148 -1.01 31.24 -6.30
N LYS A 149 -0.68 31.08 -5.02
CA LYS A 149 0.47 30.28 -4.57
C LYS A 149 0.29 28.80 -4.84
N ALA A 150 -0.95 28.35 -4.94
CA ALA A 150 -1.32 27.01 -5.37
C ALA A 150 -1.12 26.74 -6.88
N TYR A 151 -0.73 27.74 -7.69
CA TYR A 151 -0.67 27.62 -9.16
C TYR A 151 0.16 26.42 -9.61
N GLY A 152 -0.48 25.50 -10.34
CA GLY A 152 0.09 24.24 -10.80
C GLY A 152 -0.13 23.03 -9.89
N GLY A 153 -0.50 23.23 -8.63
CA GLY A 153 -0.85 22.16 -7.70
C GLY A 153 -2.20 21.55 -8.01
N PHE A 154 -2.48 20.39 -7.42
CA PHE A 154 -3.77 19.70 -7.53
C PHE A 154 -4.50 19.72 -6.20
N LYS A 155 -5.83 19.92 -6.23
CA LYS A 155 -6.64 19.74 -5.02
C LYS A 155 -6.49 18.32 -4.50
N SER A 156 -6.32 18.15 -3.18
CA SER A 156 -6.19 16.81 -2.59
C SER A 156 -7.43 15.93 -2.84
N GLY A 157 -8.61 16.52 -2.70
CA GLY A 157 -9.90 15.94 -3.09
C GLY A 157 -10.77 16.93 -3.89
N GLU A 158 -11.82 16.45 -4.54
CA GLU A 158 -12.63 17.26 -5.48
C GLU A 158 -13.25 18.53 -4.86
N SER A 159 -13.57 18.46 -3.56
CA SER A 159 -14.11 19.57 -2.75
C SER A 159 -13.04 20.32 -1.95
N SER A 160 -11.79 19.86 -1.98
CA SER A 160 -10.70 20.44 -1.19
C SER A 160 -10.32 21.83 -1.69
N THR A 161 -9.91 22.68 -0.74
CA THR A 161 -9.30 23.98 -1.00
C THR A 161 -7.79 23.96 -0.81
N GLN A 162 -7.23 22.81 -0.43
CA GLN A 162 -5.82 22.61 -0.10
C GLN A 162 -5.10 21.88 -1.23
N TYR A 163 -3.88 22.34 -1.52
CA TYR A 163 -3.00 21.83 -2.55
C TYR A 163 -1.72 21.33 -1.89
N PHE A 164 -1.62 20.03 -1.70
CA PHE A 164 -0.50 19.40 -1.01
C PHE A 164 0.67 19.17 -1.97
N ALA A 165 1.90 19.39 -1.48
CA ALA A 165 3.11 19.09 -2.24
C ALA A 165 3.15 17.61 -2.63
N ILE A 166 2.79 16.71 -1.71
CA ILE A 166 2.80 15.26 -1.97
C ILE A 166 1.82 14.85 -3.08
N ASP A 167 0.64 15.47 -3.17
CA ASP A 167 -0.32 15.18 -4.23
C ASP A 167 0.20 15.67 -5.59
N GLY A 168 0.87 16.82 -5.63
CA GLY A 168 1.63 17.26 -6.81
C GLY A 168 2.68 16.22 -7.22
N GLY A 169 3.45 15.70 -6.25
CA GLY A 169 4.45 14.65 -6.46
C GLY A 169 3.87 13.34 -7.00
N ARG A 170 2.69 12.94 -6.54
CA ARG A 170 1.99 11.72 -6.97
C ARG A 170 1.36 11.85 -8.36
N VAL A 171 0.83 13.03 -8.69
CA VAL A 171 0.16 13.27 -9.98
C VAL A 171 1.16 13.39 -11.13
N ILE A 172 2.38 13.90 -10.89
CA ILE A 172 3.40 14.05 -11.96
C ILE A 172 3.69 12.72 -12.68
N PRO A 173 4.11 11.62 -12.01
CA PRO A 173 4.34 10.33 -12.68
C PRO A 173 3.12 9.82 -13.45
N ALA A 174 1.92 9.96 -12.88
CA ALA A 174 0.68 9.52 -13.50
C ALA A 174 0.40 10.26 -14.82
N LEU A 175 0.50 11.58 -14.82
CA LEU A 175 0.29 12.39 -16.03
C LEU A 175 1.37 12.16 -17.09
N LEU A 176 2.62 11.94 -16.67
CA LEU A 176 3.71 11.60 -17.61
C LEU A 176 3.50 10.22 -18.25
N LYS A 177 3.02 9.23 -17.50
CA LYS A 177 2.63 7.92 -18.02
C LYS A 177 1.43 8.02 -18.97
N ALA A 178 0.41 8.80 -18.60
CA ALA A 178 -0.72 9.08 -19.48
C ALA A 178 -0.28 9.77 -20.78
N TYR A 179 0.62 10.76 -20.70
CA TYR A 179 1.23 11.40 -21.86
C TYR A 179 1.99 10.40 -22.73
N ALA A 180 2.85 9.56 -22.15
CA ALA A 180 3.61 8.55 -22.89
C ALA A 180 2.70 7.59 -23.67
N LEU A 181 1.53 7.26 -23.12
CA LEU A 181 0.55 6.38 -23.76
C LEU A 181 -0.31 7.07 -24.84
N THR A 182 -0.58 8.37 -24.69
CA THR A 182 -1.61 9.06 -25.48
C THR A 182 -1.07 10.13 -26.44
N GLY A 183 0.10 10.70 -26.14
CA GLY A 183 0.64 11.88 -26.81
C GLY A 183 -0.07 13.20 -26.45
N THR A 184 -1.02 13.20 -25.51
CA THR A 184 -1.81 14.38 -25.16
C THR A 184 -0.96 15.44 -24.43
N ALA A 185 -0.64 16.53 -25.12
CA ALA A 185 0.26 17.58 -24.62
C ALA A 185 -0.21 18.23 -23.30
N ALA A 186 -1.53 18.28 -23.05
CA ALA A 186 -2.08 18.83 -21.82
C ALA A 186 -1.58 18.08 -20.56
N TYR A 187 -1.43 16.76 -20.62
CA TYR A 187 -0.91 15.97 -19.49
C TYR A 187 0.55 16.29 -19.19
N LEU A 188 1.38 16.39 -20.23
CA LEU A 188 2.77 16.82 -20.09
C LEU A 188 2.88 18.24 -19.52
N ASN A 189 2.10 19.19 -20.06
CA ASN A 189 2.12 20.57 -19.61
C ASN A 189 1.69 20.70 -18.14
N ALA A 190 0.66 19.97 -17.73
CA ALA A 190 0.22 19.93 -16.35
C ALA A 190 1.27 19.33 -15.41
N ALA A 191 1.93 18.24 -15.81
CA ALA A 191 3.04 17.65 -15.05
C ALA A 191 4.22 18.63 -14.91
N LYS A 192 4.61 19.32 -16.00
CA LYS A 192 5.64 20.36 -15.97
C LYS A 192 5.25 21.51 -15.06
N LEU A 193 4.01 21.98 -15.12
CA LEU A 193 3.53 23.07 -14.28
C LEU A 193 3.58 22.70 -12.79
N ALA A 194 3.19 21.47 -12.45
CA ALA A 194 3.27 20.97 -11.09
C ALA A 194 4.73 20.87 -10.58
N GLY A 195 5.64 20.29 -11.39
CA GLY A 195 7.04 20.13 -10.97
C GLY A 195 7.84 21.44 -10.99
N TYR A 196 7.75 22.21 -12.08
CA TYR A 196 8.60 23.38 -12.32
C TYR A 196 8.16 24.62 -11.55
N THR A 197 6.85 24.77 -11.35
CA THR A 197 6.25 25.97 -10.75
C THR A 197 5.73 25.67 -9.36
N PHE A 198 4.79 24.74 -9.22
CA PHE A 198 4.14 24.49 -7.93
C PHE A 198 5.12 23.96 -6.89
N LEU A 199 5.79 22.83 -7.13
CA LEU A 199 6.74 22.27 -6.16
C LEU A 199 7.92 23.21 -5.88
N TYR A 200 8.37 23.97 -6.89
CA TYR A 200 9.39 25.00 -6.67
C TYR A 200 8.90 26.09 -5.73
N THR A 201 7.65 26.53 -5.90
CA THR A 201 6.97 27.49 -5.01
C THR A 201 6.86 26.92 -3.59
N MET A 202 6.45 25.66 -3.45
CA MET A 202 6.36 24.99 -2.14
C MET A 202 7.71 24.89 -1.41
N GLN A 203 8.83 24.88 -2.14
CA GLN A 203 10.18 24.80 -1.58
C GLN A 203 10.75 26.18 -1.19
N HIS A 204 10.52 27.21 -2.01
CA HIS A 204 11.23 28.49 -1.90
C HIS A 204 10.38 29.62 -1.30
N GLU A 205 9.11 29.70 -1.71
CA GLU A 205 8.28 30.87 -1.41
C GLU A 205 7.96 31.06 0.07
N PRO A 206 7.77 30.00 0.89
CA PRO A 206 7.58 30.18 2.33
C PRO A 206 8.69 30.99 3.00
N ALA A 207 9.96 30.80 2.61
CA ALA A 207 11.07 31.57 3.16
C ALA A 207 11.04 33.04 2.72
N ASN A 208 10.72 33.29 1.44
CA ASN A 208 10.62 34.65 0.89
C ASN A 208 9.52 35.48 1.56
N LEU A 209 8.44 34.80 1.98
CA LEU A 209 7.29 35.43 2.63
C LEU A 209 7.43 35.52 4.16
N GLY A 210 8.53 35.02 4.73
CA GLY A 210 8.73 34.97 6.19
C GLY A 210 7.81 33.97 6.90
N ILE A 211 7.21 33.04 6.15
CA ILE A 211 6.41 31.92 6.68
C ILE A 211 7.35 30.87 7.28
N HIS A 212 8.50 30.64 6.63
CA HIS A 212 9.66 30.02 7.24
C HIS A 212 10.71 31.11 7.50
N ASP A 213 11.50 30.97 8.55
CA ASP A 213 12.57 31.89 8.94
C ASP A 213 13.73 31.90 7.94
N LYS A 214 13.92 30.78 7.24
CA LYS A 214 14.92 30.61 6.18
C LYS A 214 14.51 29.52 5.20
N TYR A 215 15.30 29.39 4.14
CA TYR A 215 15.22 28.26 3.21
C TYR A 215 15.86 27.02 3.83
N TYR A 216 15.12 25.92 3.88
CA TYR A 216 15.59 24.63 4.41
C TYR A 216 15.87 23.58 3.33
N GLY A 217 15.24 23.67 2.17
CA GLY A 217 15.30 22.65 1.12
C GLY A 217 14.11 21.69 1.10
N GLY A 218 13.32 21.59 2.17
CA GLY A 218 12.06 20.84 2.18
C GLY A 218 10.90 21.56 1.49
N PHE A 219 9.86 20.82 1.11
CA PHE A 219 8.60 21.40 0.66
C PHE A 219 7.69 21.68 1.86
N ALA A 220 7.06 22.85 1.90
CA ALA A 220 5.89 23.06 2.74
C ALA A 220 4.80 22.02 2.43
N ASN A 221 3.99 21.67 3.42
CA ASN A 221 3.03 20.58 3.30
C ASN A 221 1.93 20.89 2.28
N TYR A 222 1.20 21.98 2.51
CA TYR A 222 0.18 22.46 1.57
C TYR A 222 0.06 23.98 1.58
N VAL A 223 -0.52 24.50 0.51
CA VAL A 223 -1.05 25.86 0.42
C VAL A 223 -2.51 25.81 0.00
N SER A 224 -3.35 26.67 0.59
CA SER A 224 -4.77 26.76 0.24
C SER A 224 -4.99 27.67 -0.96
N ILE A 225 -6.19 27.60 -1.56
CA ILE A 225 -6.61 28.53 -2.63
C ILE A 225 -6.67 30.01 -2.17
N SER A 226 -6.67 30.22 -0.85
CA SER A 226 -6.60 31.53 -0.21
C SER A 226 -5.18 31.91 0.19
N ASP A 227 -4.17 31.20 -0.35
CA ASP A 227 -2.74 31.42 -0.10
C ASP A 227 -2.34 31.29 1.39
N THR A 228 -3.08 30.47 2.14
CA THR A 228 -2.74 30.11 3.52
C THR A 228 -1.88 28.85 3.51
N TRP A 229 -0.80 28.85 4.29
CA TRP A 229 0.21 27.80 4.28
C TRP A 229 0.14 26.93 5.53
N ASP A 230 0.33 25.63 5.34
CA ASP A 230 0.79 24.74 6.39
C ASP A 230 2.31 24.61 6.31
N THR A 231 2.96 24.94 7.41
CA THR A 231 4.40 25.18 7.44
C THR A 231 5.21 23.92 7.68
N ILE A 232 4.59 22.78 8.00
CA ILE A 232 5.36 21.55 8.25
C ILE A 232 6.05 21.05 6.96
N MET A 233 7.18 20.37 7.12
CA MET A 233 7.90 19.70 6.04
C MET A 233 7.92 18.18 6.29
N SER A 234 7.06 17.44 5.59
CA SER A 234 6.92 15.98 5.75
C SER A 234 8.00 15.21 5.01
N ILE A 235 8.53 14.14 5.61
CA ILE A 235 9.45 13.20 4.95
C ILE A 235 8.81 12.51 3.74
N GLU A 236 7.49 12.39 3.73
CA GLU A 236 6.71 11.77 2.66
C GLU A 236 6.95 12.44 1.31
N ASN A 237 7.25 13.74 1.33
CA ASN A 237 7.58 14.53 0.15
C ASN A 237 8.81 14.00 -0.61
N LEU A 238 9.63 13.12 -0.01
CA LEU A 238 10.67 12.37 -0.74
C LEU A 238 10.08 11.51 -1.87
N TYR A 239 8.79 11.15 -1.84
CA TYR A 239 8.11 10.51 -2.97
C TYR A 239 8.11 11.38 -4.25
N CYS A 240 8.11 12.72 -4.11
CA CYS A 240 8.15 13.66 -5.22
C CYS A 240 9.40 13.49 -6.11
N LEU A 241 10.47 12.87 -5.58
CA LEU A 241 11.69 12.56 -6.33
C LEU A 241 11.39 11.74 -7.59
N ILE A 242 10.39 10.85 -7.55
CA ILE A 242 10.02 10.02 -8.71
C ILE A 242 9.59 10.90 -9.89
N GLY A 243 8.64 11.80 -9.66
CA GLY A 243 8.12 12.69 -10.70
C GLY A 243 9.15 13.71 -11.18
N LEU A 244 9.90 14.32 -10.24
CA LEU A 244 10.96 15.28 -10.56
C LEU A 244 12.08 14.63 -11.38
N LYS A 245 12.47 13.40 -11.05
CA LYS A 245 13.47 12.64 -11.82
C LYS A 245 12.97 12.31 -13.23
N MET A 246 11.71 11.88 -13.38
CA MET A 246 11.14 11.65 -14.71
C MET A 246 11.15 12.92 -15.57
N LEU A 247 10.79 14.07 -14.99
CA LEU A 247 10.87 15.37 -15.69
C LEU A 247 12.30 15.71 -16.09
N ALA A 248 13.25 15.62 -15.17
CA ALA A 248 14.65 15.95 -15.41
C ALA A 248 15.31 15.05 -16.47
N ASP A 249 15.06 13.74 -16.40
CA ASP A 249 15.78 12.75 -17.22
C ASP A 249 15.15 12.57 -18.60
N THR A 250 13.83 12.78 -18.74
CA THR A 250 13.09 12.35 -19.94
C THR A 250 12.19 13.43 -20.53
N TYR A 251 11.36 14.10 -19.74
CA TYR A 251 10.21 14.84 -20.27
C TYR A 251 10.37 16.37 -20.33
N ASP A 252 11.30 16.93 -19.58
CA ASP A 252 11.58 18.37 -19.54
C ASP A 252 13.07 18.67 -19.32
N THR A 253 13.92 18.00 -20.09
CA THR A 253 15.39 18.03 -19.98
C THR A 253 15.99 19.43 -20.10
N ALA A 254 15.31 20.36 -20.79
CA ALA A 254 15.71 21.76 -20.87
C ALA A 254 15.73 22.47 -19.49
N ASN A 255 14.92 22.00 -18.54
CA ASN A 255 14.82 22.51 -17.17
C ASN A 255 15.44 21.57 -16.14
N ALA A 256 16.18 20.53 -16.58
CA ALA A 256 16.75 19.49 -15.71
C ALA A 256 17.56 20.06 -14.53
N SER A 257 18.32 21.12 -14.75
CA SER A 257 19.13 21.76 -13.69
C SER A 257 18.31 22.21 -12.49
N ARG A 258 17.10 22.75 -12.72
CA ARG A 258 16.19 23.15 -11.63
C ARG A 258 15.68 21.94 -10.87
N TYR A 259 15.19 20.93 -11.58
CA TYR A 259 14.67 19.72 -10.92
C TYR A 259 15.75 19.01 -10.11
N VAL A 260 16.96 18.89 -10.65
CA VAL A 260 18.10 18.29 -9.95
C VAL A 260 18.45 19.08 -8.68
N ALA A 261 18.47 20.42 -8.75
CA ALA A 261 18.67 21.25 -7.56
C ALA A 261 17.57 21.03 -6.51
N MET A 262 16.29 21.05 -6.92
CA MET A 262 15.17 20.79 -6.02
C MET A 262 15.27 19.43 -5.35
N MET A 263 15.61 18.37 -6.11
CA MET A 263 15.78 17.02 -5.58
C MET A 263 16.96 16.94 -4.60
N ALA A 264 18.09 17.56 -4.92
CA ALA A 264 19.27 17.59 -4.06
C ALA A 264 18.99 18.31 -2.73
N ASP A 265 18.32 19.46 -2.77
CA ASP A 265 17.95 20.22 -1.57
C ASP A 265 16.93 19.47 -0.70
N LEU A 266 15.93 18.85 -1.34
CA LEU A 266 14.92 18.05 -0.65
C LEU A 266 15.55 16.88 0.11
N VAL A 267 16.42 16.12 -0.57
CA VAL A 267 17.16 15.01 0.03
C VAL A 267 18.12 15.50 1.10
N GLY A 268 18.86 16.58 0.83
CA GLY A 268 19.83 17.16 1.76
C GLY A 268 19.19 17.57 3.09
N PHE A 269 17.93 17.99 3.07
CA PHE A 269 17.20 18.37 4.27
C PHE A 269 16.46 17.20 4.94
N LEU A 270 15.64 16.46 4.18
CA LEU A 270 14.72 15.47 4.77
C LEU A 270 15.41 14.16 5.18
N ARG A 271 16.62 13.87 4.68
CA ARG A 271 17.35 12.63 5.01
C ARG A 271 17.55 12.45 6.51
N ASP A 272 17.96 13.51 7.21
CA ASP A 272 18.26 13.43 8.64
C ASP A 272 17.03 13.09 9.47
N GLY A 273 15.86 13.61 9.09
CA GLY A 273 14.58 13.26 9.69
C GLY A 273 14.20 11.80 9.41
N LEU A 274 14.30 11.37 8.15
CA LEU A 274 13.99 10.00 7.74
C LEU A 274 14.88 8.95 8.43
N GLU A 275 16.20 9.18 8.52
CA GLU A 275 17.16 8.26 9.16
C GLU A 275 16.92 8.08 10.66
N GLN A 276 16.28 9.06 11.29
CA GLN A 276 15.88 9.06 12.69
C GLN A 276 14.40 8.71 12.89
N LEU A 277 13.69 8.35 11.81
CA LEU A 277 12.29 7.95 11.81
C LEU A 277 11.39 9.05 12.39
N TYR A 278 11.58 10.29 11.93
CA TYR A 278 10.64 11.38 12.12
C TYR A 278 9.68 11.47 10.93
N LEU A 279 8.49 12.04 11.16
CA LEU A 279 7.48 12.24 10.11
C LEU A 279 7.57 13.62 9.48
N TYR A 280 7.83 14.67 10.26
CA TYR A 280 7.89 16.03 9.74
C TYR A 280 8.74 16.95 10.61
N TYR A 281 9.22 18.03 9.99
CA TYR A 281 9.87 19.15 10.68
C TYR A 281 8.92 20.35 10.76
N GLN A 282 8.97 21.13 11.85
CA GLN A 282 8.21 22.38 12.01
C GLN A 282 9.14 23.60 11.96
N PRO A 283 9.27 24.30 10.81
CA PRO A 283 10.11 25.48 10.67
C PRO A 283 9.63 26.68 11.51
N PRO A 284 10.53 27.43 12.16
CA PRO A 284 10.24 28.77 12.67
C PRO A 284 9.85 29.72 11.52
N PRO A 285 9.21 30.88 11.80
CA PRO A 285 8.86 31.40 13.12
C PRO A 285 7.58 30.79 13.72
N SER A 286 6.76 30.07 12.96
CA SER A 286 5.51 29.48 13.45
C SER A 286 5.72 28.12 14.16
N GLY A 287 6.74 27.36 13.75
CA GLY A 287 7.13 26.07 14.33
C GLY A 287 8.26 26.17 15.34
N ALA A 288 8.49 25.07 16.06
CA ALA A 288 9.51 24.98 17.11
C ALA A 288 10.95 24.84 16.61
N GLY A 289 11.15 24.60 15.31
CA GLY A 289 12.47 24.25 14.76
C GLY A 289 12.90 22.82 15.10
N GLU A 290 11.92 21.93 15.28
CA GLU A 290 12.14 20.54 15.72
C GLU A 290 11.48 19.53 14.77
N TRP A 291 12.00 18.30 14.82
CA TRP A 291 11.43 17.15 14.15
C TRP A 291 10.44 16.45 15.07
N TYR A 292 9.35 15.95 14.49
CA TYR A 292 8.25 15.32 15.21
C TYR A 292 7.88 13.97 14.60
N ARG A 293 7.39 13.12 15.49
CA ARG A 293 6.66 11.89 15.26
C ARG A 293 5.19 12.16 15.63
N VAL A 294 4.42 11.09 15.84
CA VAL A 294 3.06 11.15 16.38
C VAL A 294 2.99 10.34 17.68
N GLY A 295 1.76 10.23 18.23
CA GLY A 295 1.50 9.60 19.51
C GLY A 295 1.71 10.55 20.69
N LEU A 296 1.21 10.16 21.86
CA LEU A 296 1.24 11.01 23.06
C LEU A 296 2.67 11.35 23.53
N ASN A 297 3.64 10.50 23.18
CA ASN A 297 5.02 10.61 23.62
C ASN A 297 6.02 10.92 22.48
N ASP A 298 5.52 11.24 21.28
CA ASP A 298 6.38 11.50 20.10
C ASP A 298 7.29 10.30 19.75
N THR A 299 6.75 9.08 19.88
CA THR A 299 7.46 7.82 19.65
C THR A 299 6.93 7.02 18.47
N GLU A 300 5.81 7.43 17.88
CA GLU A 300 5.10 6.65 16.87
C GLU A 300 5.25 7.25 15.47
N VAL A 301 5.37 6.41 14.45
CA VAL A 301 5.28 6.85 13.04
C VAL A 301 4.18 6.09 12.32
N TYR A 302 3.57 6.74 11.33
CA TYR A 302 2.79 6.07 10.30
C TYR A 302 3.73 5.33 9.36
N ASP A 303 3.34 4.18 8.88
CA ASP A 303 4.14 3.38 7.97
C ASP A 303 4.07 3.88 6.52
N ASP A 304 2.94 4.43 6.07
CA ASP A 304 2.74 4.83 4.69
C ASP A 304 3.63 6.02 4.29
N PRO A 305 3.87 7.07 5.12
CA PRO A 305 4.70 8.18 4.73
C PRO A 305 6.18 7.76 4.72
N VAL A 306 6.57 6.85 5.62
CA VAL A 306 7.91 6.24 5.65
C VAL A 306 8.11 5.39 4.39
N SER A 307 7.12 4.58 4.00
CA SER A 307 7.20 3.72 2.83
C SER A 307 7.30 4.53 1.53
N PHE A 308 6.49 5.58 1.38
CA PHE A 308 6.59 6.51 0.25
C PHE A 308 7.94 7.22 0.21
N ALA A 309 8.46 7.66 1.35
CA ALA A 309 9.77 8.28 1.44
C ALA A 309 10.91 7.32 1.03
N VAL A 310 10.87 6.08 1.52
CA VAL A 310 11.83 5.03 1.16
C VAL A 310 11.77 4.72 -0.34
N LEU A 311 10.58 4.60 -0.93
CA LEU A 311 10.43 4.33 -2.36
C LEU A 311 10.94 5.50 -3.23
N GLY A 312 10.63 6.74 -2.83
CA GLY A 312 11.11 7.95 -3.50
C GLY A 312 12.63 8.02 -3.50
N LEU A 313 13.25 7.84 -2.32
CA LEU A 313 14.70 7.84 -2.18
C LEU A 313 15.36 6.67 -2.92
N TYR A 314 14.75 5.48 -2.88
CA TYR A 314 15.22 4.31 -3.64
C TYR A 314 15.23 4.57 -5.14
N THR A 315 14.23 5.26 -5.65
CA THR A 315 14.15 5.61 -7.08
C THR A 315 15.22 6.64 -7.48
N TYR A 316 15.61 7.52 -6.55
CA TYR A 316 16.61 8.55 -6.78
C TYR A 316 18.05 8.05 -6.62
N GLU A 317 18.34 7.27 -5.56
CA GLU A 317 19.71 6.87 -5.18
C GLU A 317 19.99 5.37 -5.27
N GLY A 318 18.98 4.55 -5.57
CA GLY A 318 19.06 3.09 -5.46
C GLY A 318 19.11 2.62 -4.01
N TRP A 319 19.73 1.47 -3.75
CA TRP A 319 19.86 0.88 -2.41
C TRP A 319 20.91 1.58 -1.54
N SER A 320 20.74 2.88 -1.31
CA SER A 320 21.65 3.69 -0.51
C SER A 320 21.67 3.27 0.96
N PHE A 321 22.68 3.73 1.70
CA PHE A 321 22.79 3.44 3.15
C PHE A 321 21.55 3.91 3.92
N THR A 322 20.97 5.05 3.55
CA THR A 322 19.73 5.55 4.15
C THR A 322 18.56 4.60 3.89
N CYS A 323 18.35 4.14 2.65
CA CYS A 323 17.30 3.18 2.33
C CYS A 323 17.48 1.88 3.12
N GLN A 324 18.70 1.34 3.16
CA GLN A 324 19.04 0.15 3.96
C GLN A 324 18.72 0.36 5.44
N ARG A 325 19.18 1.46 6.03
CA ARG A 325 19.01 1.78 7.45
C ARG A 325 17.53 1.82 7.83
N VAL A 326 16.72 2.57 7.09
CA VAL A 326 15.31 2.80 7.39
C VAL A 326 14.50 1.52 7.16
N TYR A 327 14.65 0.90 5.99
CA TYR A 327 13.94 -0.34 5.67
C TYR A 327 14.27 -1.44 6.69
N ASN A 328 15.57 -1.68 6.95
CA ASN A 328 15.98 -2.73 7.89
C ASN A 328 15.51 -2.44 9.31
N PHE A 329 15.51 -1.18 9.75
CA PHE A 329 14.99 -0.84 11.07
C PHE A 329 13.52 -1.28 11.19
N ILE A 330 12.66 -0.83 10.28
CA ILE A 330 11.23 -1.13 10.35
C ILE A 330 10.96 -2.62 10.13
N GLN A 331 11.65 -3.26 9.18
CA GLN A 331 11.52 -4.68 8.90
C GLN A 331 11.93 -5.57 10.09
N THR A 332 12.75 -5.06 11.02
CA THR A 332 13.14 -5.79 12.24
C THR A 332 12.19 -5.63 13.42
N ILE A 333 11.16 -4.77 13.31
CA ILE A 333 10.14 -4.60 14.35
C ILE A 333 9.39 -5.92 14.51
N ARG A 334 9.34 -6.42 15.75
CA ARG A 334 8.83 -7.76 16.06
C ARG A 334 7.41 -7.69 16.58
N ALA A 335 6.75 -8.85 16.55
CA ALA A 335 5.55 -9.07 17.34
C ALA A 335 5.83 -8.77 18.82
N SER A 336 4.83 -8.20 19.51
CA SER A 336 4.87 -7.97 20.95
C SER A 336 4.00 -8.99 21.68
N GLY A 337 4.09 -9.05 23.01
CA GLY A 337 3.15 -9.86 23.81
C GLY A 337 1.69 -9.43 23.63
N GLN A 338 1.45 -8.16 23.30
CA GLN A 338 0.10 -7.63 22.99
C GLN A 338 -0.35 -8.00 21.58
N TYR A 339 0.58 -8.04 20.62
CA TYR A 339 0.31 -8.31 19.21
C TYR A 339 1.16 -9.48 18.69
N PRO A 340 0.96 -10.71 19.20
CA PRO A 340 1.77 -11.88 18.84
C PRO A 340 1.59 -12.30 17.37
N ALA A 341 0.44 -11.96 16.77
CA ALA A 341 0.13 -12.29 15.38
C ALA A 341 0.83 -11.39 14.34
N TYR A 342 1.44 -10.27 14.75
CA TYR A 342 2.07 -9.33 13.82
C TYR A 342 3.23 -9.98 13.05
N TRP A 343 3.27 -9.75 11.74
CA TRP A 343 4.25 -10.33 10.83
C TRP A 343 4.82 -9.26 9.88
N PRO A 344 6.01 -8.69 10.16
CA PRO A 344 6.55 -7.57 9.39
C PRO A 344 6.86 -7.95 7.93
N GLU A 345 7.18 -9.22 7.66
CA GLU A 345 7.44 -9.72 6.31
C GLU A 345 6.16 -9.78 5.45
N VAL A 346 4.96 -9.81 6.05
CA VAL A 346 3.70 -9.64 5.32
C VAL A 346 3.51 -8.16 4.98
N CYS A 347 3.40 -7.31 5.99
CA CYS A 347 3.02 -5.91 5.84
C CYS A 347 3.44 -5.12 7.08
N TRP A 348 3.69 -3.82 6.95
CA TRP A 348 3.97 -2.96 8.11
C TRP A 348 2.66 -2.53 8.80
N PRO A 349 2.69 -2.18 10.10
CA PRO A 349 1.50 -1.85 10.87
C PRO A 349 1.18 -0.37 10.72
N GLY A 350 -0.11 -0.02 10.78
CA GLY A 350 -0.59 1.38 10.66
C GLY A 350 0.16 2.40 11.52
N TYR A 351 0.59 1.96 12.71
CA TYR A 351 1.34 2.76 13.66
C TYR A 351 2.49 1.93 14.21
N ILE A 352 3.67 2.54 14.23
CA ILE A 352 4.92 1.91 14.64
C ILE A 352 5.52 2.72 15.77
N ASP A 353 5.70 2.12 16.96
CA ASP A 353 6.53 2.74 18.00
C ASP A 353 8.01 2.44 17.71
N VAL A 354 8.73 3.47 17.27
CA VAL A 354 10.14 3.34 16.86
C VAL A 354 11.10 3.37 18.05
N VAL A 355 10.62 3.72 19.25
CA VAL A 355 11.43 3.69 20.48
C VAL A 355 11.35 2.31 21.13
N THR A 356 10.15 1.78 21.34
CA THR A 356 9.96 0.44 21.91
C THR A 356 10.15 -0.68 20.89
N ARG A 357 10.12 -0.34 19.59
CA ARG A 357 10.29 -1.26 18.46
C ARG A 357 9.20 -2.34 18.39
N PHE A 358 7.96 -1.91 18.60
CA PHE A 358 6.77 -2.75 18.50
C PHE A 358 5.67 -2.05 17.67
N PRO A 359 4.72 -2.82 17.10
CA PRO A 359 3.51 -2.23 16.54
C PRO A 359 2.73 -1.49 17.63
N ALA A 360 2.26 -0.29 17.32
CA ALA A 360 1.43 0.55 18.19
C ALA A 360 -0.09 0.43 17.86
N CYS A 361 -0.45 -0.44 16.91
CA CYS A 361 -1.81 -0.78 16.56
C CYS A 361 -1.97 -2.29 16.32
N ALA A 362 -3.22 -2.76 16.11
CA ALA A 362 -3.55 -4.18 15.93
C ALA A 362 -3.76 -4.61 14.46
N TYR A 363 -3.38 -3.77 13.49
CA TYR A 363 -3.71 -3.95 12.08
C TYR A 363 -2.56 -3.50 11.16
N TYR A 364 -2.51 -4.12 9.99
CA TYR A 364 -1.58 -3.76 8.92
C TYR A 364 -2.09 -2.54 8.15
N ASP A 365 -1.19 -1.67 7.71
CA ASP A 365 -1.51 -0.80 6.60
C ASP A 365 -1.14 -1.50 5.29
N ALA A 366 -2.15 -2.15 4.69
CA ALA A 366 -2.02 -3.00 3.52
C ALA A 366 -1.31 -2.33 2.33
N ILE A 367 -1.36 -1.00 2.22
CA ILE A 367 -0.73 -0.26 1.11
C ILE A 367 0.79 -0.47 1.07
N THR A 368 1.46 -0.64 2.21
CA THR A 368 2.93 -0.73 2.29
C THR A 368 3.49 -1.92 1.56
N THR A 369 2.77 -3.04 1.60
CA THR A 369 3.14 -4.23 0.85
C THR A 369 3.24 -3.92 -0.64
N GLY A 370 2.31 -3.11 -1.15
CA GLY A 370 2.34 -2.61 -2.50
C GLY A 370 3.43 -1.54 -2.71
N ILE A 371 3.51 -0.50 -1.89
CA ILE A 371 4.53 0.56 -2.06
C ILE A 371 5.96 -0.03 -2.10
N LEU A 372 6.24 -0.98 -1.22
CA LEU A 372 7.56 -1.59 -1.07
C LEU A 372 7.79 -2.78 -2.02
N TRP A 373 6.86 -3.10 -2.93
CA TRP A 373 6.97 -4.31 -3.78
C TRP A 373 8.32 -4.39 -4.49
N LYS A 374 8.82 -3.24 -5.01
CA LYS A 374 10.08 -3.18 -5.76
C LYS A 374 11.30 -3.38 -4.85
N VAL A 375 11.30 -2.72 -3.70
CA VAL A 375 12.36 -2.85 -2.70
C VAL A 375 12.42 -4.29 -2.21
N ARG A 376 11.28 -4.90 -1.87
CA ARG A 376 11.18 -6.29 -1.43
C ARG A 376 11.61 -7.26 -2.53
N LYS A 377 11.15 -7.07 -3.76
CA LYS A 377 11.56 -7.91 -4.91
C LYS A 377 13.08 -7.95 -5.09
N GLU A 378 13.73 -6.80 -4.96
CA GLU A 378 15.16 -6.66 -5.29
C GLU A 378 16.09 -6.92 -4.09
N GLN A 379 15.63 -6.64 -2.86
CA GLN A 379 16.48 -6.63 -1.65
C GLN A 379 16.02 -7.58 -0.54
N ASP A 380 14.75 -7.98 -0.54
CA ASP A 380 14.19 -8.91 0.45
C ASP A 380 13.23 -9.94 -0.17
N PRO A 381 13.72 -10.81 -1.09
CA PRO A 381 12.87 -11.74 -1.83
C PRO A 381 12.04 -12.72 -0.95
N PRO A 382 12.54 -13.20 0.21
CA PRO A 382 11.72 -14.00 1.12
C PRO A 382 10.46 -13.29 1.60
N SER A 383 10.58 -12.04 2.06
CA SER A 383 9.44 -11.23 2.49
C SER A 383 8.52 -10.92 1.31
N PHE A 384 9.07 -10.67 0.12
CA PHE A 384 8.27 -10.44 -1.08
C PHE A 384 7.36 -11.64 -1.41
N LYS A 385 7.92 -12.85 -1.37
CA LYS A 385 7.15 -14.08 -1.61
C LYS A 385 6.08 -14.30 -0.53
N LEU A 386 6.43 -14.12 0.74
CA LEU A 386 5.47 -14.28 1.82
C LEU A 386 4.29 -13.30 1.69
N ALA A 387 4.60 -12.01 1.49
CA ALA A 387 3.60 -10.98 1.33
C ALA A 387 2.67 -11.30 0.14
N TYR A 388 3.23 -11.72 -1.00
CA TYR A 388 2.44 -12.18 -2.14
C TYR A 388 1.50 -13.33 -1.76
N GLN A 389 2.01 -14.39 -1.12
CA GLN A 389 1.19 -15.56 -0.76
C GLN A 389 0.06 -15.23 0.21
N VAL A 390 0.32 -14.36 1.20
CA VAL A 390 -0.71 -13.95 2.17
C VAL A 390 -1.75 -13.07 1.49
N VAL A 391 -1.33 -12.06 0.72
CA VAL A 391 -2.27 -11.18 0.02
C VAL A 391 -3.07 -11.95 -1.03
N GLU A 392 -2.47 -12.89 -1.76
CA GLU A 392 -3.16 -13.75 -2.73
C GLU A 392 -4.24 -14.60 -2.03
N LYS A 393 -3.90 -15.22 -0.90
CA LYS A 393 -4.84 -16.05 -0.13
C LYS A 393 -6.00 -15.23 0.45
N TYR A 394 -5.74 -14.01 0.90
CA TYR A 394 -6.72 -13.13 1.54
C TYR A 394 -7.09 -11.92 0.69
N GLN A 395 -7.08 -12.07 -0.64
CA GLN A 395 -7.16 -10.97 -1.60
C GLN A 395 -8.32 -10.00 -1.34
N ASP A 396 -9.52 -10.49 -1.02
CA ASP A 396 -10.68 -9.63 -0.72
C ASP A 396 -10.46 -8.77 0.53
N LYS A 397 -9.85 -9.35 1.57
CA LYS A 397 -9.59 -8.68 2.84
C LYS A 397 -8.56 -7.57 2.72
N PHE A 398 -7.56 -7.75 1.88
CA PHE A 398 -6.51 -6.74 1.64
C PHE A 398 -6.96 -5.56 0.78
N MET A 399 -8.15 -5.61 0.17
CA MET A 399 -8.74 -4.43 -0.49
C MET A 399 -9.23 -3.38 0.53
N TYR A 400 -9.49 -3.80 1.76
CA TYR A 400 -9.98 -2.94 2.84
C TYR A 400 -8.87 -2.17 3.53
N TRP A 401 -9.24 -1.06 4.16
CA TRP A 401 -8.35 -0.34 5.03
C TRP A 401 -8.21 -1.07 6.38
N GLY A 402 -6.95 -1.37 6.73
CA GLY A 402 -6.54 -1.97 7.99
C GLY A 402 -6.92 -3.44 8.22
N PRO A 403 -6.35 -4.42 7.49
CA PRO A 403 -6.49 -5.83 7.85
C PRO A 403 -5.89 -6.13 9.25
N LEU A 404 -6.64 -6.77 10.14
CA LEU A 404 -6.17 -7.19 11.45
C LEU A 404 -5.01 -8.20 11.36
N PHE A 405 -4.08 -8.16 12.31
CA PHE A 405 -2.96 -9.11 12.33
C PHE A 405 -3.40 -10.57 12.48
N THR A 406 -4.51 -10.81 13.16
CA THR A 406 -4.95 -12.15 13.57
C THR A 406 -5.61 -12.93 12.45
N ASP A 407 -6.50 -12.29 11.69
CA ASP A 407 -7.35 -12.96 10.70
C ASP A 407 -7.54 -12.15 9.41
N TYR A 408 -6.83 -11.03 9.29
CA TYR A 408 -6.91 -10.10 8.16
C TYR A 408 -8.30 -9.48 7.96
N SER A 409 -9.27 -9.71 8.86
CA SER A 409 -10.55 -9.01 8.79
C SER A 409 -10.33 -7.50 8.93
N PRO A 410 -11.13 -6.67 8.24
CA PRO A 410 -10.83 -5.26 8.19
C PRO A 410 -11.33 -4.53 9.44
N ILE A 411 -10.58 -3.53 9.91
CA ILE A 411 -11.00 -2.67 11.02
C ILE A 411 -12.11 -1.68 10.62
N THR A 412 -12.30 -1.47 9.31
CA THR A 412 -13.34 -0.61 8.76
C THR A 412 -13.98 -1.24 7.52
N PRO A 413 -15.24 -0.89 7.18
CA PRO A 413 -15.90 -1.41 5.98
C PRO A 413 -15.40 -0.76 4.67
N GLN A 414 -14.49 0.22 4.72
CA GLN A 414 -13.98 0.92 3.55
C GLN A 414 -12.94 0.09 2.80
N LYS A 415 -13.17 -0.14 1.51
CA LYS A 415 -12.12 -0.51 0.54
C LYS A 415 -11.39 0.73 0.08
N ALA A 416 -10.07 0.71 0.01
CA ALA A 416 -9.25 1.88 -0.29
C ALA A 416 -8.60 1.80 -1.68
N MET A 417 -8.81 2.84 -2.51
CA MET A 417 -8.32 2.86 -3.89
C MET A 417 -6.80 2.81 -4.00
N ALA A 418 -6.09 3.47 -3.09
CA ALA A 418 -4.64 3.41 -3.06
C ALA A 418 -4.13 2.00 -2.72
N ASN A 419 -4.72 1.33 -1.72
CA ASN A 419 -4.37 -0.04 -1.34
C ASN A 419 -4.53 -0.97 -2.54
N VAL A 420 -5.72 -0.96 -3.17
CA VAL A 420 -6.02 -1.83 -4.31
C VAL A 420 -5.06 -1.55 -5.48
N SER A 421 -4.80 -0.27 -5.81
CA SER A 421 -3.91 0.10 -6.91
C SER A 421 -2.47 -0.37 -6.67
N TRP A 422 -1.94 -0.19 -5.47
CA TRP A 422 -0.56 -0.59 -5.13
C TRP A 422 -0.39 -2.10 -5.03
N LEU A 423 -1.36 -2.81 -4.46
CA LEU A 423 -1.35 -4.26 -4.41
C LEU A 423 -1.54 -4.87 -5.81
N ALA A 424 -2.36 -4.27 -6.67
CA ALA A 424 -2.49 -4.71 -8.07
C ALA A 424 -1.15 -4.57 -8.83
N ARG A 425 -0.38 -3.50 -8.57
CA ARG A 425 1.00 -3.37 -9.08
C ARG A 425 1.92 -4.44 -8.51
N MET A 426 1.80 -4.79 -7.23
CA MET A 426 2.55 -5.90 -6.65
C MET A 426 2.26 -7.22 -7.39
N PHE A 427 0.99 -7.57 -7.60
CA PHE A 427 0.59 -8.77 -8.34
C PHE A 427 1.15 -8.78 -9.77
N LEU A 428 1.02 -7.65 -10.47
CA LEU A 428 1.48 -7.48 -11.85
C LEU A 428 3.00 -7.69 -11.98
N ASN A 429 3.77 -7.17 -11.02
CA ASN A 429 5.23 -7.21 -11.05
C ASN A 429 5.83 -8.40 -10.28
N TYR A 430 4.99 -9.28 -9.72
CA TYR A 430 5.44 -10.45 -8.98
C TYR A 430 6.10 -11.46 -9.92
N GLU A 431 7.26 -11.95 -9.49
CA GLU A 431 7.96 -13.06 -10.11
C GLU A 431 8.48 -13.93 -8.98
N GLU A 432 8.24 -15.24 -9.11
CA GLU A 432 8.69 -16.22 -8.11
C GLU A 432 10.20 -16.10 -7.91
N PRO A 433 10.69 -15.86 -6.68
CA PRO A 433 12.12 -15.70 -6.43
C PRO A 433 12.93 -16.94 -6.80
N VAL A 434 13.86 -16.78 -7.75
CA VAL A 434 14.78 -17.85 -8.18
C VAL A 434 16.16 -17.63 -7.55
N THR A 435 16.45 -18.37 -6.49
CA THR A 435 17.75 -18.43 -5.83
C THR A 435 18.30 -19.86 -5.88
N ARG A 436 19.59 -20.04 -5.60
CA ARG A 436 20.16 -21.39 -5.46
C ARG A 436 19.40 -22.23 -4.44
N PHE A 437 18.96 -21.60 -3.34
CA PHE A 437 18.20 -22.29 -2.31
C PHE A 437 16.80 -22.66 -2.79
N THR A 438 16.07 -21.77 -3.48
CA THR A 438 14.74 -22.11 -4.00
C THR A 438 14.80 -23.20 -5.08
N GLN A 439 15.88 -23.27 -5.87
CA GLN A 439 16.12 -24.38 -6.80
C GLN A 439 16.31 -25.73 -6.09
N ILE A 440 17.07 -25.76 -4.98
CA ILE A 440 17.22 -26.96 -4.15
C ILE A 440 15.86 -27.31 -3.52
N LEU A 441 15.18 -26.31 -2.96
CA LEU A 441 13.89 -26.48 -2.30
C LEU A 441 12.83 -27.05 -3.26
N ASN A 442 12.77 -26.58 -4.50
CA ASN A 442 11.84 -27.09 -5.52
C ASN A 442 12.17 -28.52 -5.97
N SER A 443 13.43 -28.95 -5.88
CA SER A 443 13.86 -30.29 -6.34
C SER A 443 13.94 -31.34 -5.23
N LYS A 444 14.11 -30.91 -3.97
CA LYS A 444 14.38 -31.78 -2.81
C LYS A 444 13.53 -31.46 -1.58
N GLY A 445 12.86 -30.33 -1.55
CA GLY A 445 12.00 -29.94 -0.43
C GLY A 445 10.77 -30.83 -0.33
N GLU A 446 10.26 -30.98 0.87
CA GLU A 446 8.97 -31.59 1.15
C GLU A 446 7.94 -30.52 1.53
N ALA A 447 6.68 -30.79 1.20
CA ALA A 447 5.56 -29.92 1.55
C ALA A 447 5.26 -30.01 3.04
N VAL A 448 5.11 -28.84 3.68
CA VAL A 448 4.72 -28.70 5.08
C VAL A 448 3.68 -27.58 5.19
N LEU A 449 2.81 -27.68 6.19
CA LEU A 449 1.83 -26.61 6.46
C LEU A 449 2.38 -25.72 7.57
N LEU A 450 2.47 -24.43 7.30
CA LEU A 450 2.81 -23.40 8.27
C LEU A 450 1.53 -22.81 8.85
N TYR A 451 1.35 -22.95 10.14
CA TYR A 451 0.26 -22.38 10.94
C TYR A 451 0.81 -21.17 11.70
N PRO A 452 0.52 -19.93 11.25
CA PRO A 452 1.06 -18.74 11.89
C PRO A 452 0.45 -18.57 13.29
N ILE A 453 1.25 -18.21 14.29
CA ILE A 453 0.73 -17.87 15.63
C ILE A 453 -0.27 -16.71 15.56
N ARG A 454 -1.39 -16.85 16.29
CA ARG A 454 -2.42 -15.80 16.50
C ARG A 454 -2.41 -15.23 17.91
N GLN A 455 -2.31 -16.10 18.91
CA GLN A 455 -2.30 -15.74 20.33
C GLN A 455 -1.35 -16.68 21.06
N ALA A 456 -0.62 -16.15 22.04
CA ALA A 456 0.20 -16.93 22.98
C ALA A 456 -0.11 -16.44 24.39
N VAL A 457 -1.22 -16.93 24.95
CA VAL A 457 -1.61 -16.67 26.34
C VAL A 457 -1.49 -17.96 27.13
N GLU A 458 -2.59 -18.51 27.69
CA GLU A 458 -2.61 -19.81 28.38
C GLU A 458 -2.55 -20.99 27.40
N THR A 459 -3.11 -20.81 26.20
CA THR A 459 -3.02 -21.75 25.07
C THR A 459 -2.55 -21.00 23.83
N VAL A 460 -1.76 -21.67 22.98
CA VAL A 460 -1.32 -21.11 21.70
C VAL A 460 -2.39 -21.39 20.65
N ASP A 461 -2.93 -20.33 20.05
CA ASP A 461 -3.85 -20.42 18.92
C ASP A 461 -3.14 -20.09 17.62
N TYR A 462 -3.58 -20.73 16.54
CA TYR A 462 -2.95 -20.64 15.23
C TYR A 462 -3.94 -20.22 14.15
N GLY A 463 -3.44 -19.45 13.19
CA GLY A 463 -4.17 -19.08 12.00
C GLY A 463 -4.34 -20.22 11.01
N GLU A 464 -5.01 -19.92 9.90
CA GLU A 464 -5.15 -20.89 8.82
C GLU A 464 -3.78 -21.21 8.19
N PRO A 465 -3.57 -22.45 7.72
CA PRO A 465 -2.27 -22.87 7.22
C PRO A 465 -1.89 -22.21 5.89
N LEU A 466 -0.59 -22.03 5.69
CA LEU A 466 0.05 -21.71 4.42
C LEU A 466 0.85 -22.94 3.94
N ASP A 467 0.71 -23.28 2.65
CA ASP A 467 1.54 -24.30 2.03
C ASP A 467 2.95 -23.77 1.77
N ILE A 468 3.94 -24.40 2.38
CA ILE A 468 5.35 -24.05 2.19
C ILE A 468 6.18 -25.29 1.86
N LEU A 469 7.37 -25.07 1.28
CA LEU A 469 8.37 -26.10 1.13
C LEU A 469 9.46 -25.95 2.19
N ALA A 470 9.95 -27.08 2.70
CA ALA A 470 11.07 -27.13 3.61
C ALA A 470 12.03 -28.28 3.27
N ILE A 471 13.32 -28.10 3.52
CA ILE A 471 14.23 -29.23 3.75
C ILE A 471 14.19 -29.53 5.23
N VAL A 472 13.98 -30.79 5.60
CA VAL A 472 13.86 -31.18 7.02
C VAL A 472 14.97 -32.16 7.38
N SER A 473 15.66 -31.90 8.48
CA SER A 473 16.69 -32.78 9.01
C SER A 473 16.51 -33.01 10.51
N PRO A 474 16.95 -34.16 11.06
CA PRO A 474 17.14 -34.31 12.48
C PRO A 474 18.09 -33.23 13.01
N VAL A 475 17.86 -32.75 14.23
CA VAL A 475 18.80 -31.86 14.93
C VAL A 475 19.93 -32.67 15.56
N ARG A 476 21.07 -32.01 15.81
CA ARG A 476 22.14 -32.58 16.63
C ARG A 476 21.96 -32.20 18.09
N ALA A 477 22.53 -33.01 18.99
CA ALA A 477 22.43 -32.77 20.43
C ALA A 477 23.02 -31.41 20.83
N GLU A 478 24.07 -30.93 20.14
CA GLU A 478 24.65 -29.60 20.38
C GLU A 478 23.78 -28.42 19.92
N GLU A 479 22.70 -28.66 19.17
CA GLU A 479 21.84 -27.61 18.60
C GLU A 479 20.58 -27.33 19.42
N VAL A 480 20.27 -28.16 20.41
CA VAL A 480 19.01 -28.08 21.18
C VAL A 480 19.24 -28.17 22.68
N LEU A 481 18.47 -27.37 23.43
CA LEU A 481 18.29 -27.57 24.86
C LEU A 481 17.11 -28.54 25.05
N LEU A 482 17.39 -29.76 25.51
CA LEU A 482 16.35 -30.76 25.73
C LEU A 482 15.48 -30.38 26.94
N GLU A 483 14.18 -30.26 26.70
CA GLU A 483 13.19 -30.01 27.75
C GLU A 483 12.74 -31.31 28.42
N ALA A 484 12.28 -31.21 29.67
CA ALA A 484 11.77 -32.36 30.41
C ALA A 484 10.57 -32.98 29.66
N GLY A 485 10.64 -34.29 29.41
CA GLY A 485 9.59 -35.03 28.69
C GLY A 485 9.83 -35.15 27.18
N TYR A 486 10.84 -34.49 26.62
CA TYR A 486 11.19 -34.56 25.20
C TYR A 486 12.48 -35.35 24.95
N LEU A 487 12.51 -36.09 23.84
CA LEU A 487 13.69 -36.78 23.34
C LEU A 487 14.29 -35.99 22.17
N LEU A 488 15.57 -36.26 21.85
CA LEU A 488 16.23 -35.62 20.72
C LEU A 488 15.47 -35.80 19.39
N ASN A 489 14.80 -36.95 19.21
CA ASN A 489 14.00 -37.26 18.02
C ASN A 489 12.70 -36.44 17.91
N ASP A 490 12.29 -35.76 18.98
CA ASP A 490 11.14 -34.84 18.95
C ASP A 490 11.52 -33.48 18.37
N TYR A 491 12.80 -33.22 18.10
CA TYR A 491 13.27 -31.97 17.53
C TYR A 491 13.69 -32.16 16.06
N LEU A 492 13.27 -31.22 15.21
CA LEU A 492 13.63 -31.18 13.79
C LEU A 492 14.13 -29.78 13.41
N ALA A 493 15.09 -29.74 12.49
CA ALA A 493 15.49 -28.52 11.80
C ALA A 493 14.73 -28.42 10.47
N PHE A 494 14.11 -27.27 10.25
CA PHE A 494 13.43 -26.90 9.01
C PHE A 494 14.23 -25.79 8.33
N TYR A 495 14.55 -25.99 7.06
CA TYR A 495 15.17 -24.98 6.22
C TYR A 495 14.13 -24.48 5.22
N THR A 496 13.68 -23.24 5.39
CA THR A 496 12.61 -22.63 4.60
C THR A 496 13.13 -21.43 3.85
N PHE A 497 12.56 -21.17 2.67
CA PHE A 497 12.82 -19.90 1.98
C PHE A 497 11.96 -18.79 2.58
N LEU A 498 10.70 -19.13 2.90
CA LEU A 498 9.79 -18.20 3.56
C LEU A 498 10.22 -17.95 5.00
N PRO A 499 10.06 -16.71 5.49
CA PRO A 499 10.22 -16.41 6.90
C PRO A 499 9.27 -17.29 7.72
N VAL A 500 9.68 -17.61 8.94
CA VAL A 500 8.87 -18.27 9.96
C VAL A 500 9.19 -17.60 11.29
N ARG A 501 8.27 -17.66 12.26
CA ARG A 501 8.41 -16.98 13.54
C ARG A 501 8.52 -17.98 14.68
N HIS A 502 9.08 -17.49 15.78
CA HIS A 502 8.98 -18.17 17.07
C HIS A 502 7.51 -18.44 17.41
N HIS A 503 7.20 -19.63 17.94
CA HIS A 503 5.85 -20.15 18.19
C HIS A 503 4.96 -20.39 16.96
N ASP A 504 5.40 -20.15 15.72
CA ASP A 504 4.64 -20.70 14.59
C ASP A 504 4.66 -22.24 14.67
N LYS A 505 3.62 -22.87 14.13
CA LYS A 505 3.52 -24.33 14.07
C LYS A 505 3.71 -24.85 12.66
N LEU A 506 4.54 -25.88 12.51
CA LEU A 506 4.73 -26.61 11.28
C LEU A 506 4.09 -28.00 11.39
N ARG A 507 3.22 -28.35 10.45
CA ARG A 507 2.70 -29.72 10.31
C ARG A 507 3.43 -30.45 9.21
N ARG A 508 3.99 -31.61 9.56
CA ARG A 508 4.74 -32.48 8.66
C ARG A 508 4.24 -33.91 8.83
N LYS A 509 3.73 -34.51 7.75
CA LYS A 509 3.27 -35.93 7.75
C LYS A 509 2.27 -36.25 8.88
N GLY A 510 1.39 -35.30 9.20
CA GLY A 510 0.37 -35.44 10.25
C GLY A 510 0.84 -35.06 11.65
N GLU A 511 2.14 -34.80 11.84
CA GLU A 511 2.72 -34.43 13.14
C GLU A 511 2.92 -32.91 13.23
N ASP A 512 2.59 -32.34 14.38
CA ASP A 512 2.71 -30.91 14.65
C ASP A 512 4.01 -30.60 15.40
N TYR A 513 4.69 -29.53 15.01
CA TYR A 513 5.93 -29.04 15.62
C TYR A 513 5.82 -27.54 15.88
N GLU A 514 6.19 -27.07 17.06
CA GLU A 514 6.29 -25.65 17.40
C GLU A 514 7.72 -25.15 17.22
N ILE A 515 7.88 -24.04 16.51
CA ILE A 515 9.18 -23.40 16.28
C ILE A 515 9.71 -22.77 17.57
N GLN A 516 10.90 -23.21 17.99
CA GLN A 516 11.61 -22.76 19.19
C GLN A 516 12.69 -21.72 18.88
N SER A 517 13.27 -21.72 17.68
CA SER A 517 14.22 -20.70 17.26
C SER A 517 14.24 -20.58 15.76
N VAL A 518 14.60 -19.38 15.28
CA VAL A 518 14.74 -19.08 13.86
C VAL A 518 16.04 -18.32 13.66
N GLN A 519 16.87 -18.79 12.73
CA GLN A 519 18.12 -18.17 12.35
C GLN A 519 18.11 -17.89 10.85
N PRO A 520 18.16 -16.62 10.41
CA PRO A 520 18.35 -16.31 8.99
C PRO A 520 19.79 -16.64 8.58
N PHE A 521 19.95 -17.22 7.40
CA PHE A 521 21.24 -17.33 6.72
C PHE A 521 21.36 -16.19 5.72
N THR A 522 22.36 -15.33 5.92
CA THR A 522 22.60 -14.17 5.07
C THR A 522 23.87 -14.33 4.26
N TYR A 523 23.83 -13.84 3.02
CA TYR A 523 24.98 -13.75 2.12
C TYR A 523 24.89 -12.43 1.37
N GLU A 524 25.99 -11.67 1.33
CA GLU A 524 26.03 -10.34 0.68
C GLU A 524 24.90 -9.40 1.14
N ASN A 525 24.63 -9.37 2.45
CA ASN A 525 23.56 -8.60 3.09
C ASN A 525 22.12 -8.95 2.64
N GLN A 526 21.92 -10.10 1.99
CA GLN A 526 20.60 -10.61 1.64
C GLN A 526 20.32 -11.93 2.36
N THR A 527 19.09 -12.10 2.86
CA THR A 527 18.64 -13.36 3.46
C THR A 527 18.36 -14.38 2.37
N ILE A 528 19.02 -15.54 2.44
CA ILE A 528 18.89 -16.60 1.43
C ILE A 528 17.86 -17.65 1.86
N TYR A 529 17.86 -18.00 3.15
CA TYR A 529 16.92 -18.95 3.75
C TYR A 529 16.90 -18.80 5.29
N PHE A 530 15.94 -19.46 5.93
CA PHE A 530 15.80 -19.53 7.38
C PHE A 530 16.01 -20.95 7.85
N LYS A 531 16.81 -21.13 8.91
CA LYS A 531 16.87 -22.38 9.67
C LYS A 531 16.01 -22.21 10.92
N ALA A 532 14.95 -22.99 11.04
CA ALA A 532 14.13 -23.05 12.22
C ALA A 532 14.35 -24.37 12.96
N ILE A 533 14.51 -24.33 14.27
CA ILE A 533 14.48 -25.51 15.13
C ILE A 533 13.09 -25.61 15.72
N ALA A 534 12.42 -26.74 15.54
CA ALA A 534 11.08 -26.97 16.05
C ALA A 534 11.00 -28.23 16.90
N ARG A 535 10.18 -28.18 17.95
CA ARG A 535 9.90 -29.26 18.91
C ARG A 535 8.52 -29.83 18.62
N ARG A 536 8.38 -31.16 18.61
CA ARG A 536 7.09 -31.83 18.42
C ARG A 536 6.09 -31.35 19.46
N LEU A 537 4.84 -31.16 19.08
CA LEU A 537 3.73 -30.97 20.01
C LEU A 537 3.20 -32.36 20.36
N LEU A 538 3.46 -32.82 21.58
CA LEU A 538 2.93 -34.08 22.08
C LEU A 538 1.42 -33.92 22.29
N ALA A 539 0.64 -34.88 21.80
CA ALA A 539 -0.80 -34.90 22.05
C ALA A 539 -1.04 -34.94 23.56
N THR A 540 -1.73 -33.93 24.09
CA THR A 540 -2.31 -33.95 25.44
C THR A 540 -3.48 -34.90 25.51
#